data_AF-N4UEM9-F1
#
_entry.id   AF-N4UEM9-F1
#
_cell.length_a   1.000
_cell.length_b   1.000
_cell.length_c   1.000
_cell.angle_alpha   90.00
_cell.angle_beta   90.00
_cell.angle_gamma   90.00
#
_symmetry.space_group_name_H-M   'P 1'
#
loop_
_entity.id
_entity.type
_entity.pdbx_description
1 polymer ?
#
loop_
_entity_poly.entity_id
_entity_poly.type
_entity_poly.pdbx_seq_one_letter_code
_entity_poly.pdbx_strand_id
1 'polypeptide(L)'
;MIPIPTVAAQYNVEMNHVDRGDQIRSYTTYQHRFRRGPWQALLWSFLLEVALANSFILQKKTRQPRWKPYSTLQAWKEAIYNAIFNKYASDGHTRKRGRTGKEEDNDNTEARQNHLQRDINHVYRGKYSPCLACKGCRQGQPRPLKKRKEKGGYLQPISGNERRVRTRYGCKVCNVAICNNADCWYFYHTQI
;
A
#
# COMPACT_ATOMS: atom_id res chain seq x y z
N MET A 1 57.40 8.38 -18.08
CA MET A 1 56.05 8.10 -18.64
C MET A 1 56.07 6.67 -19.14
N ILE A 2 55.19 5.79 -18.66
CA ILE A 2 55.11 4.42 -19.15
C ILE A 2 54.08 4.41 -20.29
N PRO A 3 54.45 4.00 -21.52
CA PRO A 3 53.50 3.94 -22.63
C PRO A 3 52.43 2.88 -22.33
N ILE A 4 51.16 3.29 -22.33
CA ILE A 4 50.03 2.40 -22.15
C ILE A 4 49.70 1.80 -23.53
N PRO A 5 49.62 0.46 -23.67
CA PRO A 5 49.20 -0.16 -24.91
C PRO A 5 47.83 0.35 -25.36
N THR A 6 47.62 0.59 -26.65
CA THR A 6 46.36 1.13 -27.19
C THR A 6 45.15 0.29 -26.79
N VAL A 7 45.30 -1.03 -26.74
CA VAL A 7 44.26 -1.96 -26.27
C VAL A 7 43.87 -1.69 -24.81
N ALA A 8 44.85 -1.46 -23.94
CA ALA A 8 44.60 -1.14 -22.53
C ALA A 8 43.97 0.24 -22.37
N ALA A 9 44.36 1.22 -23.20
CA ALA A 9 43.74 2.54 -23.20
C ALA A 9 42.26 2.47 -23.62
N GLN A 10 41.94 1.75 -24.71
CA GLN A 10 40.56 1.55 -25.18
C GLN A 10 39.72 0.81 -24.14
N TYR A 11 40.26 -0.25 -23.53
CA TYR A 11 39.58 -0.98 -22.46
C TYR A 11 39.24 -0.06 -21.28
N ASN A 12 40.20 0.73 -20.80
CA ASN A 12 39.99 1.62 -19.64
C ASN A 12 38.92 2.71 -19.89
N VAL A 13 38.75 3.15 -21.14
CA VAL A 13 37.70 4.11 -21.52
C VAL A 13 36.30 3.49 -21.42
N GLU A 14 36.16 2.24 -21.84
CA GLU A 14 34.87 1.56 -22.02
C GLU A 14 34.46 0.67 -20.83
N MET A 15 35.40 0.22 -19.99
CA MET A 15 35.15 -0.79 -18.95
C MET A 15 34.14 -0.35 -17.88
N ASN A 16 34.00 0.96 -17.64
CA ASN A 16 33.27 1.51 -16.51
C ASN A 16 31.78 1.83 -16.80
N HIS A 17 31.22 1.39 -17.94
CA HIS A 17 29.84 1.74 -18.29
C HIS A 17 28.80 1.18 -17.31
N VAL A 18 29.00 -0.05 -16.84
CA VAL A 18 28.11 -0.69 -15.85
C VAL A 18 28.21 0.04 -14.51
N ASP A 19 29.43 0.29 -14.03
CA ASP A 19 29.68 0.97 -12.75
C ASP A 19 29.14 2.40 -12.76
N ARG A 20 29.28 3.13 -13.87
CA ARG A 20 28.66 4.46 -14.03
C ARG A 20 27.14 4.40 -13.92
N GLY A 21 26.51 3.38 -14.52
CA GLY A 21 25.07 3.16 -14.41
C GLY A 21 24.63 2.85 -12.98
N ASP A 22 25.38 2.02 -12.27
CA ASP A 22 25.08 1.69 -10.88
C ASP A 22 25.32 2.89 -9.94
N GLN A 23 26.38 3.65 -10.17
CA GLN A 23 26.68 4.89 -9.46
C GLN A 23 25.55 5.93 -9.62
N ILE A 24 25.02 6.12 -10.83
CA ILE A 24 23.91 7.06 -11.07
C ILE A 24 22.66 6.65 -10.26
N ARG A 25 22.38 5.35 -10.12
CA ARG A 25 21.23 4.83 -9.39
C ARG A 25 21.42 4.90 -7.86
N SER A 26 22.63 4.61 -7.37
CA SER A 26 22.90 4.50 -5.94
C SER A 26 22.64 5.81 -5.18
N TYR A 27 22.92 6.97 -5.79
CA TYR A 27 22.74 8.28 -5.13
C TYR A 27 21.29 8.67 -4.86
N THR A 28 20.31 8.09 -5.56
CA THR A 28 18.88 8.42 -5.36
C THR A 28 18.02 7.22 -5.00
N THR A 29 18.65 6.13 -4.55
CA THR A 29 17.96 4.86 -4.26
C THR A 29 16.92 5.01 -3.15
N TYR A 30 15.75 4.41 -3.39
CA TYR A 30 14.63 4.37 -2.46
C TYR A 30 15.01 3.65 -1.14
N GLN A 31 15.04 4.38 -0.02
CA GLN A 31 15.49 3.86 1.28
C GLN A 31 14.44 2.99 2.02
N HIS A 32 13.28 2.71 1.42
CA HIS A 32 12.25 1.96 2.12
C HIS A 32 12.57 0.47 2.18
N ARG A 33 12.48 -0.08 3.39
CA ARG A 33 12.61 -1.51 3.62
C ARG A 33 11.43 -2.27 3.00
N PHE A 34 11.67 -2.98 1.90
CA PHE A 34 10.71 -3.90 1.31
C PHE A 34 10.55 -5.15 2.20
N ARG A 35 9.30 -5.53 2.52
CA ARG A 35 8.99 -6.64 3.46
C ARG A 35 8.20 -7.80 2.84
N ARG A 36 7.96 -7.79 1.52
CA ARG A 36 7.03 -8.71 0.83
C ARG A 36 7.71 -9.58 -0.23
N GLY A 37 8.99 -9.87 -0.02
CA GLY A 37 9.76 -10.85 -0.80
C GLY A 37 10.69 -10.22 -1.86
N PRO A 38 11.63 -11.02 -2.41
CA PRO A 38 12.69 -10.55 -3.31
C PRO A 38 12.18 -9.89 -4.59
N TRP A 39 11.08 -10.39 -5.16
CA TRP A 39 10.53 -9.87 -6.42
C TRP A 39 10.08 -8.40 -6.31
N GLN A 40 9.55 -7.98 -5.16
CA GLN A 40 9.15 -6.58 -4.96
C GLN A 40 10.36 -5.66 -4.84
N ALA A 41 11.44 -6.14 -4.23
CA ALA A 41 12.69 -5.39 -4.22
C ALA A 41 13.22 -5.25 -5.65
N LEU A 42 13.27 -6.33 -6.44
CA LEU A 42 13.70 -6.25 -7.84
C LEU A 42 12.85 -5.28 -8.67
N LEU A 43 11.53 -5.37 -8.58
CA LEU A 43 10.63 -4.51 -9.34
C LEU A 43 10.73 -3.04 -8.93
N TRP A 44 10.61 -2.75 -7.64
CA TRP A 44 10.46 -1.38 -7.14
C TRP A 44 11.78 -0.67 -6.81
N SER A 45 12.85 -1.40 -6.51
CA SER A 45 14.17 -0.81 -6.23
C SER A 45 15.14 -0.89 -7.40
N PHE A 46 15.11 -1.96 -8.19
CA PHE A 46 16.05 -2.09 -9.31
C PHE A 46 15.44 -1.58 -10.61
N LEU A 47 14.38 -2.22 -11.10
CA LEU A 47 13.81 -1.91 -12.42
C LEU A 47 13.28 -0.48 -12.52
N LEU A 48 12.57 -0.01 -11.50
CA LEU A 48 12.08 1.36 -11.46
C LEU A 48 13.23 2.39 -11.48
N GLU A 49 14.28 2.16 -10.71
CA GLU A 49 15.45 3.06 -10.67
C GLU A 49 16.21 3.06 -12.00
N VAL A 50 16.35 1.90 -12.64
CA VAL A 50 16.93 1.78 -14.00
C VAL A 50 16.09 2.56 -15.01
N ALA A 51 14.77 2.40 -14.99
CA ALA A 51 13.87 3.12 -15.91
C ALA A 51 13.96 4.64 -15.71
N LEU A 52 13.99 5.10 -14.45
CA LEU A 52 14.11 6.53 -14.12
C LEU A 52 15.48 7.09 -14.54
N ALA A 53 16.57 6.38 -14.26
CA ALA A 53 17.92 6.77 -14.69
C ALA A 53 18.04 6.83 -16.22
N ASN A 54 17.52 5.84 -16.93
CA ASN A 54 17.53 5.82 -18.40
C ASN A 54 16.69 6.97 -18.98
N SER A 55 15.51 7.23 -18.41
CA SER A 55 14.67 8.36 -18.85
C SER A 55 15.35 9.72 -18.63
N PHE A 56 16.15 9.86 -17.56
CA PHE A 56 16.95 11.06 -17.31
C PHE A 56 18.08 11.23 -18.33
N ILE A 57 18.79 10.14 -18.67
CA ILE A 57 19.81 10.16 -19.74
C ILE A 57 19.18 10.55 -21.08
N LEU A 58 17.99 10.01 -21.38
CA LEU A 58 17.23 10.37 -22.58
C LEU A 58 16.88 11.86 -22.57
N GLN A 59 16.37 12.40 -21.45
CA GLN A 59 16.09 13.83 -21.34
C GLN A 59 17.33 14.69 -21.66
N LYS A 60 18.52 14.31 -21.18
CA LYS A 60 19.76 15.04 -21.45
C LYS A 60 20.20 14.98 -22.92
N LYS A 61 19.88 13.88 -23.61
CA LYS A 61 20.19 13.69 -25.04
C LYS A 61 19.14 14.33 -25.97
N THR A 62 17.94 14.61 -25.47
CA THR A 62 16.87 15.26 -26.22
C THR A 62 17.21 16.74 -26.49
N ARG A 63 17.30 17.11 -27.78
CA ARG A 63 17.70 18.47 -28.20
C ARG A 63 16.59 19.52 -28.07
N GLN A 64 15.32 19.13 -28.19
CA GLN A 64 14.16 20.05 -28.14
C GLN A 64 13.02 19.45 -27.29
N PRO A 65 13.21 19.31 -25.97
CA PRO A 65 12.14 18.84 -25.11
C PRO A 65 11.03 19.90 -25.01
N ARG A 66 9.77 19.46 -25.00
CA ARG A 66 8.61 20.33 -24.67
C ARG A 66 8.49 20.61 -23.17
N TRP A 67 9.32 19.97 -22.36
CA TRP A 67 9.36 20.10 -20.91
C TRP A 67 10.62 20.83 -20.45
N LYS A 68 10.55 21.41 -19.26
CA LYS A 68 11.70 22.02 -18.59
C LYS A 68 12.86 21.00 -18.48
N PRO A 69 14.11 21.36 -18.84
CA PRO A 69 15.25 20.47 -18.65
C PRO A 69 15.60 20.33 -17.16
N TYR A 70 16.07 19.15 -16.77
CA TYR A 70 16.49 18.85 -15.40
C TYR A 70 17.99 18.53 -15.36
N SER A 71 18.71 19.12 -14.41
CA SER A 71 20.16 18.95 -14.28
C SER A 71 20.55 17.73 -13.44
N THR A 72 19.68 17.35 -12.50
CA THR A 72 19.90 16.25 -11.54
C THR A 72 18.82 15.16 -11.68
N LEU A 73 19.23 13.90 -11.42
CA LEU A 73 18.31 12.77 -11.43
C LEU A 73 17.21 12.92 -10.38
N GLN A 74 17.53 13.47 -9.22
CA GLN A 74 16.54 13.70 -8.15
C GLN A 74 15.42 14.64 -8.59
N ALA A 75 15.75 15.79 -9.19
CA ALA A 75 14.74 16.74 -9.65
C ALA A 75 13.90 16.15 -10.79
N TRP A 76 14.51 15.31 -11.65
CA TRP A 76 13.78 14.58 -12.69
C TRP A 76 12.80 13.56 -12.11
N LYS A 77 13.22 12.78 -11.10
CA LYS A 77 12.36 11.81 -10.39
C LYS A 77 11.16 12.52 -9.76
N GLU A 78 11.42 13.61 -9.05
CA GLU A 78 10.39 14.41 -8.39
C GLU A 78 9.37 14.98 -9.40
N ALA A 79 9.84 15.46 -10.55
CA ALA A 79 8.96 15.92 -11.62
C ALA A 79 8.04 14.82 -12.16
N ILE A 80 8.59 13.62 -12.41
CA ILE A 80 7.79 12.47 -12.86
C ILE A 80 6.78 12.07 -11.79
N TYR A 81 7.20 11.94 -10.53
CA TYR A 81 6.31 11.56 -9.44
C TYR A 81 5.17 12.56 -9.27
N ASN A 82 5.47 13.85 -9.26
CA ASN A 82 4.46 14.89 -9.15
C ASN A 82 3.51 14.89 -10.35
N ALA A 83 4.01 14.67 -11.57
CA ALA A 83 3.15 14.56 -12.76
C ALA A 83 2.18 13.36 -12.67
N ILE A 84 2.67 12.21 -12.20
CA ILE A 84 1.84 11.01 -11.99
C ILE A 84 0.81 11.27 -10.89
N PHE A 85 1.24 11.79 -9.74
CA PHE A 85 0.33 12.07 -8.63
C PHE A 85 -0.72 13.09 -9.03
N ASN A 86 -0.35 14.22 -9.63
CA ASN A 86 -1.31 15.24 -10.04
C ASN A 86 -2.33 14.71 -11.06
N LYS A 87 -1.92 13.81 -11.96
CA LYS A 87 -2.82 13.22 -12.96
C LYS A 87 -3.82 12.23 -12.35
N TYR A 88 -3.42 11.47 -11.35
CA TYR A 88 -4.23 10.37 -10.80
C TYR A 88 -4.70 10.60 -9.35
N ALA A 89 -4.44 11.77 -8.76
CA ALA A 89 -4.82 12.08 -7.39
C ALA A 89 -6.34 12.07 -7.20
N SER A 90 -7.09 12.55 -8.19
CA SER A 90 -8.57 12.55 -8.19
C SER A 90 -9.14 11.13 -8.29
N ASP A 91 -8.52 10.27 -9.08
CA ASP A 91 -9.01 8.92 -9.37
C ASP A 91 -8.59 7.93 -8.27
N GLY A 92 -7.55 8.30 -7.53
CA GLY A 92 -7.00 7.58 -6.41
C GLY A 92 -7.94 7.56 -5.21
N HIS A 93 -8.81 6.55 -5.14
CA HIS A 93 -9.49 6.25 -3.90
C HIS A 93 -8.45 5.75 -2.90
N THR A 94 -8.04 6.60 -1.96
CA THR A 94 -7.19 6.16 -0.85
C THR A 94 -7.83 4.94 -0.21
N ARG A 95 -7.03 3.88 -0.01
CA ARG A 95 -7.51 2.70 0.71
C ARG A 95 -7.84 3.16 2.14
N LYS A 96 -9.11 3.46 2.41
CA LYS A 96 -9.61 3.83 3.74
C LYS A 96 -9.23 2.69 4.69
N ARG A 97 -8.16 2.87 5.46
CA ARG A 97 -7.73 1.91 6.48
C ARG A 97 -8.76 1.96 7.60
N GLY A 98 -9.29 0.81 7.99
CA GLY A 98 -10.29 0.74 9.05
C GLY A 98 -11.75 0.71 8.61
N ARG A 99 -12.08 0.64 7.30
CA ARG A 99 -13.49 0.61 6.82
C ARG A 99 -14.42 -0.33 7.57
N THR A 100 -15.56 0.14 8.06
CA THR A 100 -16.56 -0.74 8.71
C THR A 100 -17.51 -1.43 7.73
N GLY A 101 -17.24 -1.36 6.43
CA GLY A 101 -18.09 -1.94 5.39
C GLY A 101 -18.52 -0.84 4.42
N LYS A 102 -19.79 -0.90 3.98
CA LYS A 102 -20.41 0.13 3.14
C LYS A 102 -20.85 1.30 4.02
N GLU A 103 -19.90 2.20 4.28
CA GLU A 103 -20.13 3.42 5.08
C GLU A 103 -21.08 4.39 4.39
N GLU A 104 -21.09 4.39 3.04
CA GLU A 104 -21.96 5.20 2.18
C GLU A 104 -23.46 4.90 2.40
N ASP A 105 -23.79 3.72 2.92
CA ASP A 105 -25.16 3.30 3.18
C ASP A 105 -25.73 3.84 4.51
N ASN A 106 -24.92 4.50 5.35
CA ASN A 106 -25.40 5.08 6.62
C ASN A 106 -26.24 6.35 6.40
N ASP A 107 -25.94 7.11 5.34
CA ASP A 107 -26.58 8.40 5.07
C ASP A 107 -27.91 8.25 4.31
N ASN A 108 -28.21 7.04 3.81
CA ASN A 108 -29.44 6.70 3.11
C ASN A 108 -30.32 5.77 3.97
N THR A 109 -31.53 6.22 4.29
CA THR A 109 -32.50 5.50 5.12
C THR A 109 -32.88 4.13 4.55
N GLU A 110 -33.05 4.02 3.23
CA GLU A 110 -33.41 2.76 2.56
C GLU A 110 -32.25 1.76 2.61
N ALA A 111 -31.02 2.24 2.39
CA ALA A 111 -29.83 1.41 2.48
C ALA A 111 -29.63 0.91 3.92
N ARG A 112 -29.93 1.75 4.94
CA ARG A 112 -29.89 1.36 6.35
C ARG A 112 -30.92 0.27 6.69
N GLN A 113 -32.12 0.33 6.13
CA GLN A 113 -33.13 -0.72 6.32
C GLN A 113 -32.69 -2.06 5.71
N ASN A 114 -32.04 -2.05 4.55
CA ASN A 114 -31.47 -3.26 3.97
C ASN A 114 -30.47 -3.94 4.91
N HIS A 115 -29.63 -3.18 5.61
CA HIS A 115 -28.69 -3.74 6.61
C HIS A 115 -29.38 -4.42 7.80
N LEU A 116 -30.61 -4.04 8.13
CA LEU A 116 -31.37 -4.59 9.26
C LEU A 116 -32.09 -5.91 8.92
N GLN A 117 -32.29 -6.23 7.64
CA GLN A 117 -32.94 -7.47 7.18
C GLN A 117 -32.02 -8.70 7.36
N ARG A 118 -31.93 -9.20 8.59
CA ARG A 118 -31.08 -10.34 8.96
C ARG A 118 -31.36 -11.57 8.10
N ASP A 119 -32.62 -11.94 7.93
CA ASP A 119 -33.00 -13.20 7.28
C ASP A 119 -32.60 -13.26 5.79
N ILE A 120 -32.40 -12.10 5.17
CA ILE A 120 -31.97 -11.99 3.76
C ILE A 120 -30.46 -11.80 3.66
N ASN A 121 -29.86 -11.03 4.57
CA ASN A 121 -28.49 -10.54 4.45
C ASN A 121 -27.46 -11.29 5.30
N HIS A 122 -27.91 -12.11 6.25
CA HIS A 122 -27.07 -12.99 7.03
C HIS A 122 -26.75 -14.26 6.22
N VAL A 123 -25.48 -14.44 5.89
CA VAL A 123 -25.04 -15.52 5.00
C VAL A 123 -23.84 -16.27 5.55
N TYR A 124 -23.70 -17.52 5.14
CA TYR A 124 -22.48 -18.29 5.32
C TYR A 124 -21.40 -17.82 4.32
N ARG A 125 -20.25 -17.35 4.82
CA ARG A 125 -19.14 -16.79 4.04
C ARG A 125 -18.02 -17.79 3.74
N GLY A 126 -18.08 -19.00 4.29
CA GLY A 126 -17.07 -20.06 4.10
C GLY A 126 -15.69 -19.82 4.73
N LYS A 127 -15.38 -18.60 5.19
CA LYS A 127 -14.07 -18.22 5.75
C LYS A 127 -14.16 -17.93 7.24
N TYR A 128 -13.24 -18.48 8.02
CA TYR A 128 -13.19 -18.27 9.47
C TYR A 128 -12.56 -16.90 9.79
N SER A 129 -13.39 -15.97 10.26
CA SER A 129 -12.95 -14.59 10.57
C SER A 129 -13.42 -14.16 11.95
N PRO A 130 -12.71 -13.25 12.66
CA PRO A 130 -13.16 -12.74 13.93
C PRO A 130 -14.48 -11.97 13.77
N CYS A 131 -15.47 -12.22 14.63
CA CYS A 131 -16.70 -11.45 14.63
C CYS A 131 -16.41 -9.99 15.01
N LEU A 132 -16.94 -9.04 14.23
CA LEU A 132 -16.74 -7.61 14.51
C LEU A 132 -17.58 -7.13 15.70
N ALA A 133 -18.83 -7.61 15.84
CA ALA A 133 -19.68 -7.28 16.98
C ALA A 133 -19.08 -7.77 18.31
N CYS A 134 -18.57 -9.01 18.36
CA CYS A 134 -17.87 -9.51 19.55
C CYS A 134 -16.57 -8.76 19.87
N LYS A 135 -16.05 -7.95 18.93
CA LYS A 135 -14.90 -7.05 19.16
C LYS A 135 -15.34 -5.64 19.58
N GLY A 136 -16.63 -5.42 19.80
CA GLY A 136 -17.19 -4.11 20.11
C GLY A 136 -17.21 -3.13 18.92
N CYS A 137 -17.02 -3.60 17.68
CA CYS A 137 -17.10 -2.74 16.50
C CYS A 137 -18.56 -2.62 16.02
N ARG A 138 -18.96 -1.42 15.59
CA ARG A 138 -20.25 -1.12 14.95
C ARG A 138 -20.06 -0.59 13.53
N GLN A 139 -21.09 -0.68 12.71
CA GLN A 139 -21.14 -0.04 11.39
C GLN A 139 -21.05 1.49 11.56
N GLY A 140 -20.28 2.16 10.69
CA GLY A 140 -20.06 3.60 10.75
C GLY A 140 -19.03 4.07 11.78
N GLN A 141 -18.67 3.25 12.78
CA GLN A 141 -17.65 3.63 13.76
C GLN A 141 -16.22 3.33 13.28
N PRO A 142 -15.29 4.29 13.27
CA PRO A 142 -13.91 4.04 12.85
C PRO A 142 -13.29 2.86 13.61
N ARG A 143 -12.78 1.85 12.90
CA ARG A 143 -12.12 0.73 13.58
C ARG A 143 -10.82 1.20 14.23
N PRO A 144 -10.51 0.75 15.46
CA PRO A 144 -9.29 1.12 16.13
C PRO A 144 -8.09 0.74 15.25
N LEU A 145 -7.31 1.76 14.87
CA LEU A 145 -6.02 1.56 14.22
C LEU A 145 -5.16 0.75 15.18
N LYS A 146 -4.55 -0.33 14.68
CA LYS A 146 -3.58 -1.10 15.46
C LYS A 146 -2.48 -0.13 15.87
N LYS A 147 -2.49 0.33 17.13
CA LYS A 147 -1.43 1.17 17.69
C LYS A 147 -0.10 0.45 17.41
N ARG A 148 0.87 1.16 16.83
CA ARG A 148 2.25 0.66 16.86
C ARG A 148 2.56 0.45 18.34
N LYS A 149 3.00 -0.74 18.74
CA LYS A 149 3.62 -0.91 20.06
C LYS A 149 4.70 0.18 20.16
N GLU A 150 4.61 1.03 21.17
CA GLU A 150 5.69 1.95 21.48
C GLU A 150 6.97 1.14 21.66
N LYS A 151 8.07 1.62 21.08
CA LYS A 151 9.38 1.00 21.29
C LYS A 151 9.66 1.07 22.79
N GLY A 152 9.78 -0.10 23.45
CA GLY A 152 10.04 -0.19 24.89
C GLY A 152 8.82 -0.48 25.77
N GLY A 153 7.61 -0.64 25.19
CA GLY A 153 6.46 -1.09 25.97
C GLY A 153 6.69 -2.48 26.56
N TYR A 154 6.59 -2.61 27.89
CA TYR A 154 6.72 -3.87 28.62
C TYR A 154 5.88 -4.97 27.98
N LEU A 155 6.42 -6.19 27.88
CA LEU A 155 5.69 -7.34 27.41
C LEU A 155 4.52 -7.60 28.38
N GLN A 156 3.31 -7.22 27.99
CA GLN A 156 2.14 -7.63 28.75
C GLN A 156 1.99 -9.16 28.67
N PRO A 157 1.57 -9.81 29.76
CA PRO A 157 1.30 -11.24 29.77
C PRO A 157 0.35 -11.58 28.62
N ILE A 158 0.80 -12.44 27.72
CA ILE A 158 -0.07 -12.96 26.66
C ILE A 158 -0.95 -14.03 27.33
N SER A 159 -2.18 -13.66 27.69
CA SER A 159 -3.18 -14.65 28.07
C SER A 159 -3.48 -15.53 26.86
N GLY A 160 -2.93 -16.74 26.84
CA GLY A 160 -3.23 -17.75 25.81
C GLY A 160 -4.68 -18.26 25.86
N ASN A 161 -5.42 -17.90 26.92
CA ASN A 161 -6.77 -18.38 27.18
C ASN A 161 -7.86 -17.51 26.56
N GLU A 162 -7.53 -16.33 26.01
CA GLU A 162 -8.49 -15.52 25.27
C GLU A 162 -8.84 -16.18 23.91
N ARG A 163 -9.87 -17.02 23.91
CA ARG A 163 -10.44 -17.57 22.69
C ARG A 163 -11.05 -16.44 21.88
N ARG A 164 -10.36 -16.03 20.82
CA ARG A 164 -10.90 -15.08 19.83
C ARG A 164 -12.15 -15.69 19.21
N VAL A 165 -13.31 -15.10 19.46
CA VAL A 165 -14.57 -15.51 18.84
C VAL A 165 -14.46 -15.33 17.33
N ARG A 166 -14.55 -16.45 16.61
CA ARG A 166 -14.47 -16.51 15.16
C ARG A 166 -15.76 -17.11 14.61
N THR A 167 -16.16 -16.64 13.44
CA THR A 167 -17.42 -16.98 12.76
C THR A 167 -17.15 -17.29 11.29
N ARG A 168 -17.98 -18.15 10.70
CA ARG A 168 -18.08 -18.36 9.25
C ARG A 168 -19.22 -17.57 8.62
N TYR A 169 -20.03 -16.89 9.42
CA TYR A 169 -21.18 -16.13 8.98
C TYR A 169 -20.85 -14.64 8.86
N GLY A 170 -21.74 -13.89 8.23
CA GLY A 170 -21.64 -12.44 8.18
C GLY A 170 -22.71 -11.77 7.34
N CYS A 171 -22.59 -10.45 7.20
CA CYS A 171 -23.50 -9.64 6.41
C CYS A 171 -22.99 -9.55 4.96
N LYS A 172 -23.83 -9.91 3.98
CA LYS A 172 -23.48 -9.81 2.54
C LYS A 172 -23.36 -8.37 2.05
N VAL A 173 -24.16 -7.46 2.61
CA VAL A 173 -24.18 -6.04 2.22
C VAL A 173 -22.92 -5.32 2.73
N CYS A 174 -22.63 -5.44 4.03
CA CYS A 174 -21.42 -4.87 4.64
C CYS A 174 -20.13 -5.64 4.30
N ASN A 175 -20.23 -6.89 3.84
CA ASN A 175 -19.11 -7.81 3.63
C ASN A 175 -18.21 -7.99 4.88
N VAL A 176 -18.84 -8.11 6.05
CA VAL A 176 -18.17 -8.24 7.37
C VAL A 176 -18.52 -9.55 8.06
N ALA A 177 -17.66 -10.00 8.97
CA ALA A 177 -17.87 -11.25 9.72
C ALA A 177 -18.68 -10.97 11.00
N ILE A 178 -19.82 -11.64 11.13
CA ILE A 178 -20.74 -11.53 12.28
C ILE A 178 -21.16 -12.95 12.69
N CYS A 179 -21.31 -13.19 13.99
CA CYS A 179 -21.76 -14.49 14.49
C CYS A 179 -23.15 -14.87 13.95
N ASN A 180 -23.55 -16.12 14.12
CA ASN A 180 -24.93 -16.55 13.83
C ASN A 180 -25.95 -16.04 14.88
N ASN A 181 -25.50 -15.31 15.91
CA ASN A 181 -26.37 -14.72 16.91
C ASN A 181 -27.04 -13.42 16.39
N ALA A 182 -28.34 -13.28 16.64
CA ALA A 182 -29.11 -12.05 16.42
C ALA A 182 -28.52 -10.85 17.18
N ASP A 183 -28.05 -11.03 18.42
CA ASP A 183 -27.48 -9.91 19.21
C ASP A 183 -26.27 -9.29 18.51
N CYS A 184 -25.40 -10.13 17.96
CA CYS A 184 -24.24 -9.68 17.19
C CYS A 184 -24.65 -8.97 15.89
N TRP A 185 -25.76 -9.38 15.29
CA TRP A 185 -26.30 -8.74 14.09
C TRP A 185 -26.81 -7.34 14.41
N TYR A 186 -27.71 -7.22 15.38
CA TYR A 186 -28.30 -5.93 15.74
C TYR A 186 -27.26 -5.01 16.35
N PHE A 187 -26.41 -5.46 17.26
CA PHE A 187 -25.32 -4.64 17.82
C PHE A 187 -24.45 -4.00 16.74
N TYR A 188 -24.16 -4.72 15.66
CA TYR A 188 -23.32 -4.19 14.58
C TYR A 188 -24.02 -3.13 13.74
N HIS A 189 -25.30 -3.33 13.40
CA HIS A 189 -26.03 -2.50 12.45
C HIS A 189 -26.89 -1.41 13.13
N THR A 190 -27.13 -1.48 14.44
CA THR A 190 -27.79 -0.39 15.19
C THR A 190 -26.79 0.69 15.58
N GLN A 191 -27.01 1.88 15.04
CA GLN A 191 -26.36 3.11 15.51
C GLN A 191 -26.94 3.50 16.88
N ILE A 192 -26.12 4.14 17.72
CA ILE A 192 -26.59 4.86 18.92
C ILE A 192 -27.02 6.24 18.47
#